data_AF-A0A8J6IRS7-F1
#
_entry.id   AF-A0A8J6IRS7-F1
#
_cell.length_a   1.000
_cell.length_b   1.000
_cell.length_c   1.000
_cell.angle_alpha   90.00
_cell.angle_beta   90.00
_cell.angle_gamma   90.00
#
_symmetry.space_group_name_H-M   'P 1'
#
loop_
_entity.id
_entity.type
_entity.pdbx_description
1 polymer ?
#
loop_
_entity_poly.entity_id
_entity_poly.type
_entity_poly.pdbx_seq_one_letter_code
_entity_poly.pdbx_strand_id
1 'polypeptide(L)'
;MCDHCLQIHLAENISTPLEYEKIVVYLEKMIDMYDFIFTDGNCELGKHKNKDGRWIDDIIFHTIKCPKCGQEFTCSVNTYRGGGSFRKGR
;
A
#
# COMPACT_ATOMS: atom_id res chain seq x y z
N MET A 1 -3.50 3.19 -19.43
CA MET A 1 -3.80 2.49 -18.15
C MET A 1 -4.62 1.26 -18.51
N CYS A 2 -4.21 0.05 -18.12
CA CYS A 2 -4.89 -1.19 -18.53
C CYS A 2 -6.16 -1.47 -17.70
N ASP A 3 -7.00 -2.41 -18.16
CA ASP A 3 -8.25 -2.79 -17.48
C ASP A 3 -8.02 -3.20 -16.01
N HIS A 4 -6.92 -3.89 -15.72
CA HIS A 4 -6.56 -4.28 -14.35
C HIS A 4 -6.33 -3.07 -13.45
N CYS A 5 -5.65 -2.04 -13.97
CA CYS A 5 -5.38 -0.82 -13.23
C CYS A 5 -6.66 0.00 -12.99
N LEU A 6 -7.65 -0.07 -13.90
CA LEU A 6 -8.91 0.68 -13.78
C LEU A 6 -9.79 0.15 -12.63
N GLN A 7 -9.63 -1.11 -12.25
CA GLN A 7 -10.38 -1.72 -11.14
C GLN A 7 -9.74 -1.49 -9.76
N ILE A 8 -8.59 -0.81 -9.69
CA ILE A 8 -7.90 -0.58 -8.41
C ILE A 8 -8.62 0.52 -7.63
N HIS A 9 -9.00 0.19 -6.40
CA HIS A 9 -9.58 1.14 -5.46
C HIS A 9 -8.47 1.97 -4.81
N LEU A 10 -8.37 3.24 -5.19
CA LEU A 10 -7.45 4.21 -4.60
C LEU A 10 -8.08 4.88 -3.38
N ALA A 11 -7.24 5.35 -2.48
CA ALA A 11 -7.65 6.09 -1.30
C ALA A 11 -6.93 7.45 -1.27
N GLU A 12 -7.67 8.53 -1.48
CA GLU A 12 -7.07 9.87 -1.45
C GLU A 12 -6.63 10.31 -0.06
N ASN A 13 -7.33 9.83 0.97
CA ASN A 13 -7.04 10.11 2.37
C ASN A 13 -7.23 8.84 3.19
N ILE A 14 -6.23 8.52 4.01
CA ILE A 14 -6.23 7.47 5.02
C ILE A 14 -6.16 8.18 6.37
N SER A 15 -7.27 8.19 7.12
CA SER A 15 -7.37 8.95 8.38
C SER A 15 -7.23 8.07 9.63
N THR A 16 -7.36 6.74 9.48
CA THR A 16 -7.31 5.81 10.61
C THR A 16 -6.34 4.65 10.36
N PRO A 17 -5.72 4.09 11.43
CA PRO A 17 -4.96 2.85 11.36
C PRO A 17 -5.69 1.70 10.67
N LEU A 18 -6.98 1.54 10.94
CA LEU A 18 -7.79 0.45 10.39
C LEU A 18 -7.96 0.57 8.87
N GLU A 19 -8.09 1.79 8.34
CA GLU A 19 -8.14 2.00 6.88
C GLU A 19 -6.81 1.61 6.22
N TYR A 20 -5.69 1.97 6.84
CA TYR A 20 -4.38 1.57 6.36
C TYR A 20 -4.23 0.04 6.36
N GLU A 21 -4.58 -0.63 7.45
CA GLU A 21 -4.49 -2.10 7.55
C GLU A 21 -5.36 -2.80 6.49
N LYS A 22 -6.56 -2.28 6.22
CA LYS A 22 -7.41 -2.78 5.12
C LYS A 22 -6.75 -2.64 3.76
N ILE A 23 -6.03 -1.54 3.53
CA ILE A 23 -5.28 -1.32 2.29
C ILE A 23 -4.09 -2.29 2.22
N VAL A 24 -3.35 -2.52 3.30
CA VAL A 24 -2.26 -3.52 3.32
C VAL A 24 -2.77 -4.91 2.93
N VAL A 25 -3.88 -5.36 3.52
CA VAL A 25 -4.53 -6.64 3.14
C VAL A 25 -4.98 -6.64 1.68
N TYR A 26 -5.43 -5.49 1.16
CA TYR A 26 -5.77 -5.35 -0.25
C TYR A 26 -4.55 -5.42 -1.17
N LEU A 27 -3.41 -4.84 -0.77
CA LEU A 27 -2.14 -4.95 -1.50
C LEU A 27 -1.65 -6.41 -1.54
N GLU A 28 -1.71 -7.13 -0.42
CA GLU A 28 -1.39 -8.57 -0.35
C GLU A 28 -2.25 -9.37 -1.34
N LYS A 29 -3.56 -9.13 -1.35
CA LYS A 29 -4.48 -9.74 -2.32
C LYS A 29 -4.14 -9.40 -3.78
N MET A 30 -3.69 -8.18 -4.06
CA MET A 30 -3.28 -7.79 -5.41
C MET A 30 -2.03 -8.53 -5.86
N ILE A 31 -1.08 -8.78 -4.96
CA ILE A 31 0.12 -9.56 -5.26
C ILE A 31 -0.25 -11.03 -5.47
N ASP A 32 -1.01 -11.62 -4.54
CA ASP A 32 -1.27 -13.06 -4.55
C ASP A 32 -2.26 -13.50 -5.63
N MET A 33 -3.31 -12.71 -5.91
CA MET A 33 -4.37 -13.12 -6.86
C MET A 33 -4.24 -12.50 -8.25
N TYR A 34 -3.55 -11.36 -8.36
CA TYR A 34 -3.49 -10.58 -9.61
C TYR A 34 -2.05 -10.36 -10.10
N ASP A 35 -1.08 -11.06 -9.51
CA ASP A 35 0.34 -11.03 -9.87
C ASP A 35 0.95 -9.62 -9.86
N PHE A 36 0.44 -8.72 -9.01
CA PHE A 36 1.11 -7.44 -8.79
C PHE A 36 2.48 -7.67 -8.17
N ILE A 37 3.44 -6.86 -8.59
CA ILE A 37 4.82 -7.00 -8.15
C ILE A 37 5.06 -5.99 -7.04
N PHE A 38 5.42 -6.45 -5.85
CA PHE A 38 5.93 -5.54 -4.81
C PHE A 38 7.31 -5.03 -5.23
N THR A 39 7.44 -3.71 -5.41
CA THR A 39 8.68 -3.11 -5.95
C THR A 39 9.50 -2.37 -4.93
N ASP A 40 8.86 -1.70 -3.97
CA ASP A 40 9.55 -0.88 -2.98
C ASP A 40 8.71 -0.70 -1.71
N GLY A 41 9.38 -0.39 -0.60
CA GLY A 41 8.76 -0.11 0.68
C GLY A 41 9.78 -0.18 1.80
N ASN A 42 9.56 0.59 2.87
CA ASN A 42 10.42 0.51 4.05
C ASN A 42 10.12 -0.69 4.95
N CYS A 43 9.08 -1.48 4.63
CA CYS A 43 8.88 -2.80 5.19
C CYS A 43 8.17 -3.75 4.22
N GLU A 44 8.17 -5.03 4.62
CA GLU A 44 7.33 -6.04 4.00
C GLU A 44 5.85 -5.79 4.32
N LEU A 45 4.97 -6.12 3.37
CA LEU A 45 3.53 -6.11 3.60
C LEU A 45 3.17 -7.01 4.79
N GLY A 46 2.22 -6.55 5.61
CA GLY A 46 1.83 -7.23 6.84
C GLY A 46 2.81 -7.08 8.02
N LYS A 47 4.05 -6.59 7.81
CA LYS A 47 5.07 -6.40 8.87
C LYS A 47 5.27 -4.93 9.28
N HIS A 48 4.21 -4.14 9.20
CA HIS A 48 4.20 -2.71 9.53
C HIS A 48 4.12 -2.43 11.05
N LYS A 49 3.96 -3.47 11.88
CA LYS A 49 4.02 -3.42 13.35
C LYS A 49 5.06 -4.38 13.88
N ASN A 50 5.77 -3.97 14.92
CA ASN A 50 6.71 -4.82 15.65
C ASN A 50 6.00 -5.78 16.62
N LYS A 51 6.77 -6.61 17.33
CA LYS A 51 6.23 -7.61 18.28
C LYS A 51 5.43 -7.00 19.44
N ASP A 52 5.68 -5.72 19.77
CA ASP A 52 4.96 -4.96 20.79
C ASP A 52 3.71 -4.24 20.24
N GLY A 53 3.38 -4.44 18.95
CA GLY A 53 2.24 -3.81 18.29
C GLY A 53 2.45 -2.35 17.90
N ARG A 54 3.68 -1.83 17.99
CA ARG A 54 4.03 -0.45 17.60
C ARG A 54 4.38 -0.39 16.12
N TRP A 55 4.07 0.73 15.48
CA TRP A 55 4.54 1.01 14.13
C TRP A 55 6.06 0.97 14.08
N ILE A 56 6.59 0.46 12.98
CA ILE A 56 8.03 0.29 12.79
C ILE A 56 8.74 1.60 12.40
N ASP A 57 7.99 2.57 11.89
CA ASP A 57 8.49 3.83 11.33
C ASP A 57 7.39 4.90 11.42
N ASP A 58 7.79 6.17 11.44
CA ASP A 58 6.92 7.36 11.46
C ASP A 58 6.25 7.59 10.10
N ILE A 59 6.87 7.12 9.02
CA ILE A 59 6.31 7.11 7.68
C ILE A 59 6.44 5.69 7.16
N ILE A 60 5.33 5.05 6.78
CA ILE A 60 5.36 3.72 6.17
C ILE A 60 4.86 3.84 4.75
N PHE A 61 5.56 3.21 3.80
CA PHE A 61 5.10 3.17 2.42
C PHE A 61 5.35 1.81 1.75
N HIS A 62 4.51 1.52 0.77
CA HIS A 62 4.55 0.32 -0.04
C HIS A 62 4.20 0.68 -1.48
N THR A 63 5.03 0.26 -2.42
CA THR A 63 4.81 0.43 -3.85
C THR A 63 4.64 -0.94 -4.50
N ILE A 64 3.55 -1.06 -5.26
CA ILE A 64 3.29 -2.22 -6.11
C ILE A 64 3.22 -1.79 -7.57
N LYS A 65 3.57 -2.69 -8.47
CA LYS A 65 3.62 -2.47 -9.91
C LYS A 65 2.71 -3.44 -10.64
N CYS A 66 1.92 -2.90 -11.57
CA CYS A 66 1.10 -3.70 -12.45
C CYS A 66 1.98 -4.51 -13.41
N PRO A 67 1.83 -5.85 -13.48
CA PRO A 67 2.64 -6.69 -14.35
C PRO A 67 2.35 -6.46 -15.83
N LYS A 68 1.16 -5.95 -16.17
CA LYS A 68 0.72 -5.80 -17.57
C LYS A 68 1.16 -4.51 -18.23
N CYS A 69 1.03 -3.39 -17.53
CA CYS A 69 1.35 -2.07 -18.11
C CYS A 69 2.45 -1.33 -17.35
N GLY A 70 3.03 -1.93 -16.32
CA GLY A 70 4.11 -1.33 -15.53
C GLY A 70 3.70 -0.15 -14.65
N GLN A 71 2.40 0.17 -14.56
CA GLN A 71 1.92 1.27 -13.72
C GLN A 71 2.20 0.97 -12.25
N GLU A 72 2.82 1.92 -11.56
CA GLU A 72 3.09 1.82 -10.13
C GLU A 72 1.95 2.44 -9.31
N PHE A 73 1.78 1.93 -8.11
CA PHE A 73 0.82 2.41 -7.12
C PHE A 73 1.50 2.42 -5.76
N THR A 74 1.44 3.55 -5.06
CA THR A 74 2.10 3.74 -3.78
C THR A 74 1.07 4.01 -2.71
N CYS A 75 1.08 3.20 -1.65
CA CYS A 75 0.41 3.47 -0.40
C CYS A 75 1.42 4.06 0.57
N SER A 76 1.12 5.20 1.18
CA SER A 76 1.95 5.80 2.22
C SER A 76 1.11 6.35 3.35
N VAL A 77 1.61 6.24 4.58
CA VAL A 77 0.97 6.74 5.80
C VAL A 77 2.00 7.38 6.71
N ASN A 78 1.62 8.48 7.36
CA ASN A 78 2.37 9.06 8.46
C ASN A 78 1.77 8.54 9.77
N THR A 79 2.47 7.64 10.45
CA THR A 79 2.00 6.99 11.68
C THR A 79 2.17 7.88 12.91
N TYR A 80 3.03 8.91 12.83
CA TYR A 80 3.28 9.86 13.92
C TYR A 80 2.24 10.99 14.00
N ARG A 81 1.94 11.63 12.85
CA ARG A 81 0.99 12.75 12.74
C ARG A 81 -0.38 12.33 12.20
N GLY A 82 -0.52 11.09 11.74
CA GLY A 82 -1.69 10.63 11.02
C GLY A 82 -1.72 11.11 9.58
N GLY A 83 -2.64 10.53 8.80
CA GLY A 83 -2.81 10.85 7.38
C GLY A 83 -2.03 9.91 6.47
N GLY A 84 -2.51 9.77 5.25
CA GLY A 84 -1.89 8.94 4.23
C GLY A 84 -2.73 8.87 2.97
N SER A 85 -2.25 8.14 1.97
CA SER A 85 -2.99 7.90 0.74
C SER A 85 -2.50 6.64 0.04
N PHE A 86 -3.36 6.08 -0.81
CA PHE A 86 -3.02 5.07 -1.79
C PHE A 86 -3.33 5.61 -3.17
N ARG A 87 -2.29 5.93 -3.94
CA ARG A 87 -2.39 6.66 -5.21
C ARG A 87 -1.54 6.00 -6.29
N LYS A 88 -1.77 6.40 -7.55
CA LYS A 88 -0.88 6.03 -8.66
C LYS A 88 0.49 6.67 -8.45
N GLY A 89 1.53 5.86 -8.60
CA GLY A 89 2.90 6.30 -8.81
C GLY A 89 3.05 6.96 -10.18
N ARG A 90 4.12 7.74 -10.35
CA ARG A 90 4.37 8.49 -11.58
C ARG A 90 4.88 7.58 -12.69
#